data_AF-A0A354TTE5-F1
#
_entry.id   AF-A0A354TTE5-F1
#
_cell.length_a   1.000
_cell.length_b   1.000
_cell.length_c   1.000
_cell.angle_alpha   90.00
_cell.angle_beta   90.00
_cell.angle_gamma   90.00
#
_symmetry.space_group_name_H-M   'P 1'
#
loop_
_entity.id
_entity.type
_entity.pdbx_description
1 polymer ?
#
loop_
_entity_poly.entity_id
_entity_poly.type
_entity_poly.pdbx_seq_one_letter_code
_entity_poly.pdbx_strand_id
1 'polypeptide(L)'
;MIYGLSFFQCFMLTVPIIVPFSASKGLSLVEIFYLQAVFAMTLVFPEAPSGYFADLFGRRNALMVGSVPHVLGYLVLNYADNIGGLMAFEIVLGIAASSLWCAQGFTTAITTRIGFGIERRLGAAMTLSLIGILPVVGHIGMAFAPGQAGIVIALMLFAGRGLNQVILVNAL
;
A
#
# COMPACT_ATOMS: atom_id res chain seq x y z
N MET A 1 16.96 -0.27 19.13
CA MET A 1 15.53 -0.64 19.27
C MET A 1 14.70 -0.21 18.05
N ILE A 2 14.70 1.08 17.66
CA ILE A 2 13.94 1.60 16.51
C ILE A 2 14.30 0.90 15.19
N TYR A 3 15.59 0.74 14.87
CA TYR A 3 16.04 0.04 13.65
C TYR A 3 15.67 -1.45 13.61
N GLY A 4 15.57 -2.12 14.76
CA GLY A 4 15.12 -3.51 14.84
C GLY A 4 13.63 -3.64 14.52
N LEU A 5 12.81 -2.71 15.03
CA LEU A 5 11.38 -2.65 14.70
C LEU A 5 11.14 -2.36 13.21
N SER A 6 11.92 -1.43 12.63
CA SER A 6 11.86 -1.11 11.20
C SER A 6 12.31 -2.29 10.33
N PHE A 7 13.29 -3.10 10.76
CA PHE A 7 13.69 -4.31 10.07
C PHE A 7 12.55 -5.34 10.00
N PHE A 8 11.86 -5.60 11.12
CA PHE A 8 10.72 -6.52 11.15
C PHE A 8 9.50 -6.00 10.37
N GLN A 9 9.29 -4.68 10.31
CA GLN A 9 8.26 -4.07 9.46
C GLN A 9 8.60 -4.16 7.97
N CYS A 10 9.88 -3.97 7.58
CA CYS A 10 10.32 -4.11 6.19
C CYS A 10 10.22 -5.54 5.67
N PHE A 11 10.36 -6.55 6.55
CA PHE A 11 10.25 -7.96 6.17
C PHE A 11 8.79 -8.42 5.95
N MET A 12 7.81 -7.53 6.15
CA MET A 12 6.37 -7.84 6.03
C MET A 12 6.01 -9.17 6.67
N LEU A 13 6.45 -9.40 7.92
CA LEU A 13 6.34 -10.70 8.61
C LEU A 13 4.92 -11.30 8.60
N THR A 14 3.89 -10.48 8.52
CA THR A 14 2.50 -10.93 8.41
C THR A 14 2.27 -11.86 7.20
N VAL A 15 2.88 -11.57 6.03
CA VAL A 15 2.65 -12.32 4.78
C VAL A 15 3.13 -13.78 4.86
N PRO A 16 4.37 -14.08 5.28
CA PRO A 16 4.82 -15.47 5.42
C PRO A 16 4.20 -16.21 6.61
N ILE A 17 3.62 -15.51 7.59
CA ILE A 17 3.10 -16.11 8.83
C ILE A 17 1.61 -16.46 8.74
N ILE A 18 0.82 -15.73 7.96
CA ILE A 18 -0.66 -15.87 7.96
C ILE A 18 -1.14 -17.27 7.51
N VAL A 19 -0.46 -17.88 6.53
CA VAL A 19 -0.80 -19.21 6.01
C VAL A 19 -0.46 -20.31 7.03
N PRO A 20 0.77 -20.39 7.57
CA PRO A 20 1.08 -21.32 8.67
C PRO A 20 0.19 -21.13 9.90
N PHE A 21 -0.13 -19.89 10.27
CA PHE A 21 -1.01 -19.59 11.39
C PHE A 21 -2.43 -20.14 11.18
N SER A 22 -3.01 -19.91 10.01
CA SER A 22 -4.34 -20.43 9.66
C SER A 22 -4.35 -21.97 9.58
N ALA A 23 -3.28 -22.57 9.08
CA ALA A 23 -3.11 -24.02 9.10
C ALA A 23 -3.02 -24.58 10.53
N SER A 24 -2.35 -23.87 11.46
CA SER A 24 -2.28 -24.26 12.87
C SER A 24 -3.62 -24.22 13.60
N LYS A 25 -4.57 -23.41 13.10
CA LYS A 25 -5.96 -23.34 13.58
C LYS A 25 -6.85 -24.45 12.99
N GLY A 26 -6.26 -25.36 12.21
CA GLY A 26 -6.96 -26.52 11.63
C GLY A 26 -7.66 -26.25 10.31
N LEU A 27 -7.44 -25.09 9.67
CA LEU A 27 -8.02 -24.80 8.36
C LEU A 27 -7.31 -25.56 7.23
N SER A 28 -8.10 -26.03 6.28
CA SER A 28 -7.61 -26.60 5.03
C SER A 28 -7.02 -25.52 4.12
N LEU A 29 -6.16 -25.93 3.19
CA LEU A 29 -5.56 -25.02 2.20
C LEU A 29 -6.62 -24.25 1.39
N VAL A 30 -7.74 -24.90 1.08
CA VAL A 30 -8.86 -24.32 0.33
C VAL A 30 -9.52 -23.19 1.12
N GLU A 31 -9.78 -23.39 2.41
CA GLU A 31 -10.34 -22.36 3.29
C GLU A 31 -9.39 -21.18 3.47
N ILE A 32 -8.08 -21.43 3.49
CA ILE A 32 -7.07 -20.36 3.51
C ILE A 32 -7.12 -19.55 2.22
N PHE A 33 -7.26 -20.18 1.06
CA PHE A 33 -7.45 -19.45 -0.20
C PHE A 33 -8.77 -18.68 -0.24
N TYR A 34 -9.84 -19.18 0.37
CA TYR A 34 -11.08 -18.41 0.54
C TYR A 34 -10.87 -17.15 1.41
N LEU A 35 -10.11 -17.25 2.50
CA LEU A 35 -9.73 -16.08 3.31
C LEU A 35 -8.95 -15.05 2.48
N GLN A 36 -8.00 -15.51 1.66
CA GLN A 36 -7.24 -14.62 0.76
C GLN A 36 -8.13 -13.97 -0.31
N ALA A 37 -9.13 -14.69 -0.84
CA ALA A 37 -10.09 -14.13 -1.79
C ALA A 37 -10.99 -13.05 -1.14
N VAL A 38 -11.43 -13.29 0.09
CA VAL A 38 -12.21 -12.30 0.87
C VAL A 38 -11.35 -11.05 1.13
N PHE A 39 -10.10 -11.22 1.56
CA PHE A 39 -9.16 -10.12 1.73
C PHE A 39 -9.01 -9.30 0.44
N ALA A 40 -8.72 -9.96 -0.69
CA ALA A 40 -8.56 -9.29 -1.98
C ALA A 40 -9.83 -8.53 -2.42
N MET A 41 -11.03 -9.10 -2.22
CA MET A 41 -12.28 -8.39 -2.51
C MET A 41 -12.45 -7.15 -1.62
N THR A 42 -12.19 -7.29 -0.32
CA THR A 42 -12.31 -6.18 0.64
C THR A 42 -11.24 -5.11 0.46
N LEU A 43 -10.13 -5.44 -0.20
CA LEU A 43 -9.12 -4.49 -0.62
C LEU A 43 -9.58 -3.70 -1.85
N VAL A 44 -10.06 -4.39 -2.90
CA VAL A 44 -10.39 -3.78 -4.20
C VAL A 44 -11.70 -3.00 -4.17
N PHE A 45 -12.72 -3.51 -3.48
CA PHE A 45 -14.05 -2.89 -3.49
C PHE A 45 -14.05 -1.45 -2.94
N PRO A 46 -13.34 -1.13 -1.83
CA PRO A 46 -13.21 0.24 -1.34
C PRO A 46 -12.15 1.05 -2.09
N GLU A 47 -11.20 0.41 -2.78
CA GLU A 47 -10.14 1.11 -3.52
C GLU A 47 -10.72 1.99 -4.62
N ALA A 48 -11.64 1.47 -5.44
CA ALA A 48 -12.29 2.22 -6.51
C ALA A 48 -13.06 3.49 -6.04
N PRO A 49 -13.94 3.43 -5.01
CA PRO A 49 -14.61 4.62 -4.49
C PRO A 49 -13.67 5.51 -3.64
N SER A 50 -12.67 4.95 -2.95
CA SER A 50 -11.76 5.74 -2.11
C SER A 50 -10.97 6.76 -2.90
N GLY A 51 -10.62 6.46 -4.16
CA GLY A 51 -9.98 7.41 -5.07
C GLY A 51 -10.81 8.67 -5.29
N TYR A 52 -12.14 8.53 -5.44
CA TYR A 52 -13.08 9.65 -5.55
C TYR A 52 -13.32 10.34 -4.20
N PHE A 53 -13.42 9.58 -3.11
CA PHE A 53 -13.59 10.14 -1.76
C PHE A 53 -12.38 10.97 -1.30
N ALA A 54 -11.16 10.64 -1.75
CA ALA A 54 -9.96 11.41 -1.45
C ALA A 54 -10.00 12.83 -2.03
N ASP A 55 -10.69 13.03 -3.16
CA ASP A 55 -10.89 14.35 -3.78
C ASP A 55 -11.81 15.26 -2.95
N LEU A 56 -12.67 14.69 -2.10
CA LEU A 56 -13.65 15.42 -1.28
C LEU A 56 -13.24 15.59 0.19
N PHE A 57 -12.62 14.58 0.80
CA PHE A 57 -12.47 14.50 2.27
C PHE A 57 -11.11 14.93 2.84
N GLY A 58 -10.14 15.22 1.98
CA GLY A 58 -8.82 15.72 2.38
C GLY A 58 -7.87 14.64 2.93
N ARG A 59 -6.61 14.74 2.49
CA ARG A 59 -5.51 13.76 2.65
C ARG A 59 -5.25 13.24 4.07
N ARG A 60 -5.42 14.09 5.10
CA ARG A 60 -5.11 13.73 6.50
C ARG A 60 -6.14 12.76 7.08
N ASN A 61 -7.40 12.89 6.69
CA ASN A 61 -8.49 12.08 7.22
C ASN A 61 -8.46 10.66 6.63
N ALA A 62 -8.18 10.52 5.33
CA ALA A 62 -8.03 9.21 4.69
C ALA A 62 -6.93 8.35 5.35
N LEU A 63 -5.79 8.95 5.70
CA LEU A 63 -4.69 8.25 6.35
C LEU A 63 -5.01 7.86 7.81
N MET A 64 -5.71 8.73 8.55
CA MET A 64 -6.13 8.42 9.94
C MET A 64 -7.23 7.36 9.97
N VAL A 65 -8.13 7.35 8.99
CA VAL A 65 -9.19 6.34 8.84
C VAL A 65 -8.63 4.95 8.54
N GLY A 66 -7.49 4.84 7.85
CA GLY A 66 -6.83 3.55 7.57
C GLY A 66 -5.99 2.99 8.72
N SER A 67 -5.44 3.83 9.59
CA SER A 67 -4.48 3.41 10.63
C SER A 67 -5.15 2.88 11.90
N VAL A 68 -6.35 3.36 12.26
CA VAL A 68 -7.11 2.87 13.42
C VAL A 68 -7.64 1.43 13.23
N PRO A 69 -8.25 1.06 12.09
CA PRO A 69 -8.72 -0.30 11.85
C PRO A 69 -7.57 -1.31 11.76
N HIS A 70 -6.37 -0.88 11.36
CA HIS A 70 -5.20 -1.75 11.29
C HIS A 70 -4.82 -2.28 12.68
N VAL A 71 -4.84 -1.42 13.71
CA VAL A 71 -4.57 -1.82 15.10
C VAL A 71 -5.70 -2.69 15.65
N LEU A 72 -6.96 -2.32 15.37
CA LEU A 72 -8.13 -3.08 15.81
C LEU A 72 -8.19 -4.48 15.18
N GLY A 73 -7.78 -4.63 13.91
CA GLY A 73 -7.69 -5.92 13.23
C GLY A 73 -6.78 -6.89 13.97
N TYR A 74 -5.58 -6.48 14.36
CA TYR A 74 -4.68 -7.34 15.13
C TYR A 74 -5.24 -7.73 16.51
N LEU A 75 -6.14 -6.95 17.11
CA LEU A 75 -6.82 -7.33 18.34
C LEU A 75 -7.85 -8.45 18.10
N VAL A 76 -8.58 -8.42 16.98
CA VAL A 76 -9.54 -9.46 16.59
C VAL A 76 -8.86 -10.82 16.39
N LEU A 77 -7.61 -10.82 15.91
CA LEU A 77 -6.83 -12.05 15.69
C LEU A 77 -6.56 -12.85 16.98
N ASN A 78 -6.56 -12.20 18.15
CA ASN A 78 -6.39 -12.88 19.44
C ASN A 78 -7.58 -13.80 19.78
N TYR A 79 -8.76 -13.52 19.23
CA TYR A 79 -10.00 -14.26 19.51
C TYR A 79 -10.51 -15.07 18.30
N ALA A 80 -9.81 -15.01 17.17
CA ALA A 80 -10.21 -15.66 15.93
C ALA A 80 -9.76 -17.13 15.91
N ASP A 81 -10.56 -18.03 16.49
CA ASP A 81 -10.30 -19.48 16.53
C ASP A 81 -11.02 -20.27 15.41
N ASN A 82 -11.89 -19.61 14.66
CA ASN A 82 -12.68 -20.22 13.59
C ASN A 82 -12.57 -19.43 12.28
N ILE A 83 -12.99 -20.03 11.17
CA ILE A 83 -12.96 -19.42 9.84
C ILE A 83 -13.70 -18.07 9.81
N GLY A 84 -14.83 -17.96 10.53
CA GLY A 84 -15.60 -16.71 10.61
C GLY A 84 -14.85 -15.56 11.29
N GLY A 85 -14.12 -15.86 12.38
CA GLY A 85 -13.28 -14.88 13.06
C GLY A 85 -12.10 -14.43 12.20
N LEU A 86 -11.50 -15.35 11.45
CA LEU A 86 -10.44 -15.02 10.48
C LEU A 86 -10.97 -14.22 9.29
N MET A 87 -12.18 -14.51 8.80
CA MET A 87 -12.83 -13.69 7.76
C MET A 87 -13.08 -12.26 8.24
N ALA A 88 -13.60 -12.09 9.47
CA ALA A 88 -13.80 -10.77 10.05
C ALA A 88 -12.49 -9.99 10.19
N PHE A 89 -11.42 -10.68 10.60
CA PHE A 89 -10.07 -10.13 10.64
C PHE A 89 -9.58 -9.66 9.26
N GLU A 90 -9.68 -10.50 8.23
CA GLU A 90 -9.27 -10.19 6.86
C GLU A 90 -10.07 -9.02 6.28
N ILE A 91 -11.38 -8.92 6.55
CA ILE A 91 -12.22 -7.79 6.12
C ILE A 91 -11.74 -6.48 6.76
N VAL A 92 -11.50 -6.47 8.08
CA VAL A 92 -11.03 -5.28 8.80
C VAL A 92 -9.66 -4.85 8.29
N LEU A 93 -8.75 -5.80 8.04
CA LEU A 93 -7.44 -5.51 7.47
C LEU A 93 -7.54 -5.04 6.02
N GLY A 94 -8.41 -5.60 5.19
CA GLY A 94 -8.62 -5.18 3.80
C GLY A 94 -9.10 -3.73 3.71
N ILE A 95 -10.02 -3.32 4.61
CA ILE A 95 -10.48 -1.92 4.71
C ILE A 95 -9.34 -1.00 5.18
N ALA A 96 -8.53 -1.44 6.15
CA ALA A 96 -7.37 -0.67 6.60
C ALA A 96 -6.34 -0.48 5.47
N ALA A 97 -6.05 -1.56 4.73
CA ALA A 97 -5.07 -1.59 3.66
C ALA A 97 -5.51 -0.80 2.41
N SER A 98 -6.80 -0.83 2.07
CA SER A 98 -7.34 -0.08 0.93
C SER A 98 -7.17 1.44 1.10
N SER A 99 -7.24 1.94 2.33
CA SER A 99 -6.95 3.36 2.63
C SER A 99 -5.49 3.75 2.35
N LEU A 100 -4.54 2.85 2.59
CA LEU A 100 -3.12 3.07 2.28
C LEU A 100 -2.87 2.99 0.77
N TRP A 101 -3.46 2.01 0.09
CA TRP A 101 -3.38 1.86 -1.37
C TRP A 101 -3.98 3.06 -2.10
N CYS A 102 -5.10 3.60 -1.60
CA CYS A 102 -5.69 4.82 -2.12
C CYS A 102 -4.72 6.02 -2.12
N ALA A 103 -4.02 6.25 -1.00
CA ALA A 103 -3.04 7.33 -0.90
C ALA A 103 -1.87 7.16 -1.89
N GLN A 104 -1.48 5.92 -2.15
CA GLN A 104 -0.45 5.58 -3.14
C GLN A 104 -0.94 5.78 -4.58
N GLY A 105 -2.17 5.32 -4.88
CA GLY A 105 -2.82 5.53 -6.17
C GLY A 105 -3.00 7.01 -6.49
N PHE A 106 -3.39 7.82 -5.51
CA PHE A 106 -3.51 9.27 -5.65
C PHE A 106 -2.18 9.95 -5.98
N THR A 107 -1.10 9.57 -5.27
CA THR A 107 0.24 10.12 -5.54
C THR A 107 0.70 9.78 -6.96
N THR A 108 0.41 8.56 -7.40
CA THR A 108 0.68 8.09 -8.76
C THR A 108 -0.11 8.94 -9.76
N ALA A 109 -1.41 9.13 -9.55
CA ALA A 109 -2.28 9.92 -10.43
C ALA A 109 -1.88 11.40 -10.55
N ILE A 110 -1.54 12.06 -9.43
CA ILE A 110 -1.00 13.44 -9.46
C ILE A 110 0.30 13.47 -10.25
N THR A 111 1.18 12.52 -10.00
CA THR A 111 2.49 12.50 -10.64
C THR A 111 2.38 12.24 -12.12
N THR A 112 1.43 11.41 -12.57
CA THR A 112 1.11 11.25 -13.98
C THR A 112 0.67 12.58 -14.60
N ARG A 113 -0.24 13.32 -13.96
CA ARG A 113 -0.72 14.63 -14.45
C ARG A 113 0.40 15.67 -14.57
N ILE A 114 1.28 15.75 -13.57
CA ILE A 114 2.44 16.66 -13.58
C ILE A 114 3.51 16.16 -14.56
N GLY A 115 3.69 14.85 -14.67
CA GLY A 115 4.65 14.17 -15.51
C GLY A 115 4.51 14.54 -16.98
N PHE A 116 3.29 14.63 -17.51
CA PHE A 116 3.03 15.14 -18.86
C PHE A 116 3.56 16.58 -19.07
N GLY A 117 3.42 17.44 -18.05
CA GLY A 117 3.95 18.81 -18.08
C GLY A 117 5.48 18.87 -18.00
N ILE A 118 6.09 17.95 -17.25
CA ILE A 118 7.54 17.81 -17.12
C ILE A 118 8.14 17.27 -18.42
N GLU A 119 7.56 16.21 -19.00
CA GLU A 119 8.00 15.62 -20.27
C GLU A 119 8.01 16.67 -21.39
N ARG A 120 6.95 17.48 -21.48
CA ARG A 120 6.84 18.54 -22.49
C ARG A 120 7.86 19.67 -22.31
N ARG A 121 8.43 19.84 -21.11
CA ARG A 121 9.43 20.89 -20.81
C ARG A 121 10.88 20.39 -20.83
N LEU A 122 11.14 19.19 -20.30
CA LEU A 122 12.48 18.64 -20.12
C LEU A 122 12.84 17.57 -21.16
N GLY A 123 11.86 17.10 -21.94
CA GLY A 123 12.02 16.03 -22.92
C GLY A 123 12.00 14.62 -22.31
N ALA A 124 11.78 13.63 -23.17
CA ALA A 124 11.65 12.23 -22.78
C ALA A 124 12.91 11.66 -22.10
N ALA A 125 14.11 12.05 -22.56
CA ALA A 125 15.39 11.54 -22.03
C ALA A 125 15.66 11.94 -20.57
N MET A 126 15.37 13.19 -20.19
CA MET A 126 15.47 13.64 -18.79
C MET A 126 14.40 12.98 -17.92
N THR A 127 13.20 12.77 -18.45
CA THR A 127 12.08 12.13 -17.74
C THR A 127 12.39 10.65 -17.46
N LEU A 128 12.97 9.93 -18.41
CA LEU A 128 13.49 8.56 -18.24
C LEU A 128 14.61 8.48 -17.19
N SER A 129 15.51 9.47 -17.18
CA SER A 129 16.59 9.54 -16.17
C SER A 129 16.02 9.75 -14.76
N LEU A 130 15.01 10.62 -14.62
CA LEU A 130 14.28 10.83 -13.37
C LEU A 130 13.57 9.57 -12.90
N ILE A 131 12.91 8.83 -13.80
CA ILE A 131 12.25 7.56 -13.50
C ILE A 131 13.23 6.51 -12.99
N GLY A 132 14.46 6.46 -13.50
CA GLY A 132 15.48 5.51 -13.05
C GLY A 132 16.12 5.89 -11.71
N ILE A 133 16.34 7.18 -11.47
CA ILE A 133 17.07 7.67 -10.29
C ILE A 133 16.14 7.80 -9.07
N LEU A 134 14.90 8.27 -9.27
CA LEU A 134 13.96 8.57 -8.20
C LEU A 134 13.64 7.34 -7.31
N PRO A 135 13.43 6.12 -7.84
CA PRO A 135 13.19 4.93 -7.03
C PRO A 135 14.40 4.51 -6.21
N VAL A 136 15.60 4.63 -6.77
CA VAL A 136 16.86 4.28 -6.09
C VAL A 136 17.09 5.22 -4.92
N VAL A 137 16.94 6.53 -5.15
CA VAL A 137 17.05 7.55 -4.10
C VAL A 137 15.97 7.35 -3.03
N GLY A 138 14.75 6.98 -3.40
CA GLY A 138 13.68 6.72 -2.43
C GLY A 138 13.95 5.47 -1.58
N HIS A 139 14.43 4.36 -2.15
CA HIS A 139 14.78 3.17 -1.38
C HIS A 139 15.96 3.39 -0.44
N ILE A 140 16.98 4.12 -0.89
CA ILE A 140 18.10 4.51 -0.04
C ILE A 140 17.62 5.47 1.06
N GLY A 141 16.79 6.47 0.72
CA GLY A 141 16.26 7.44 1.67
C GLY A 141 15.39 6.82 2.77
N MET A 142 14.57 5.81 2.44
CA MET A 142 13.78 5.08 3.43
C MET A 142 14.64 4.30 4.44
N ALA A 143 15.85 3.88 4.06
CA ALA A 143 16.76 3.19 4.98
C ALA A 143 17.27 4.12 6.10
N PHE A 144 17.35 5.43 5.85
CA PHE A 144 17.91 6.42 6.79
C PHE A 144 16.86 7.29 7.48
N ALA A 145 15.60 7.28 7.02
CA ALA A 145 14.54 8.16 7.54
C ALA A 145 13.48 7.38 8.34
N PRO A 146 13.55 7.35 9.68
CA PRO A 146 12.50 6.76 10.52
C PRO A 146 11.25 7.64 10.59
N GLY A 147 10.09 7.01 10.83
CA GLY A 147 8.83 7.70 11.12
C GLY A 147 8.15 8.35 9.90
N GLN A 148 7.56 9.54 10.10
CA GLN A 148 6.77 10.22 9.07
C GLN A 148 7.60 10.65 7.85
N ALA A 149 8.90 10.90 8.04
CA ALA A 149 9.82 11.22 6.95
C ALA A 149 9.98 10.04 5.98
N GLY A 150 10.04 8.81 6.50
CA GLY A 150 10.06 7.59 5.67
C GLY A 150 8.78 7.41 4.85
N ILE A 151 7.61 7.77 5.41
CA ILE A 151 6.33 7.74 4.69
C ILE A 151 6.36 8.73 3.51
N VAL A 152 6.87 9.94 3.71
CA VAL A 152 6.99 10.95 2.64
C VAL A 152 7.95 10.50 1.55
N ILE A 153 9.07 9.87 1.92
CA ILE A 153 10.04 9.32 0.96
C ILE A 153 9.47 8.09 0.22
N ALA A 154 8.67 7.26 0.89
CA ALA A 154 7.95 6.16 0.25
C ALA A 154 7.01 6.67 -0.85
N LEU A 155 6.32 7.79 -0.63
CA LEU A 155 5.46 8.42 -1.64
C LEU A 155 6.24 8.90 -2.88
N MET A 156 7.51 9.28 -2.74
CA MET A 156 8.37 9.62 -3.90
C MET A 156 8.61 8.42 -4.83
N LEU A 157 8.57 7.19 -4.30
CA LEU A 157 8.68 5.98 -5.12
C LEU A 157 7.45 5.76 -6.00
N PHE A 158 6.27 5.99 -5.43
CA PHE A 158 5.00 5.89 -6.15
C PHE A 158 4.87 7.01 -7.18
N ALA A 159 5.45 8.18 -6.91
CA ALA A 159 5.62 9.22 -7.92
C ALA A 159 6.43 8.70 -9.13
N GLY A 160 7.53 7.98 -8.90
CA GLY A 160 8.31 7.33 -9.97
C GLY A 160 7.49 6.33 -10.80
N ARG A 161 6.54 5.61 -10.17
CA ARG A 161 5.61 4.71 -10.88
C ARG A 161 4.58 5.46 -11.73
N GLY A 162 4.13 6.65 -11.32
CA GLY A 162 3.21 7.48 -12.11
C GLY A 162 3.87 8.03 -13.38
N LEU A 163 5.14 8.44 -13.29
CA LEU A 163 5.92 8.88 -14.45
C LEU A 163 6.14 7.75 -15.49
N ASN A 164 6.25 6.49 -15.07
CA ASN A 164 6.32 5.34 -15.98
C ASN A 164 5.07 5.20 -16.86
N GLN A 165 3.88 5.49 -16.33
CA GLN A 165 2.63 5.41 -17.10
C GLN A 165 2.55 6.50 -18.18
N VAL A 166 3.09 7.69 -17.94
CA VAL A 166 3.10 8.80 -18.90
C VAL A 166 3.82 8.43 -20.20
N ILE A 167 5.01 7.84 -20.07
CA ILE A 167 5.85 7.52 -21.23
C ILE A 167 5.32 6.32 -22.01
N LEU A 168 4.84 5.27 -21.32
CA LEU A 168 4.29 4.07 -21.97
C LEU A 168 3.05 4.39 -22.82
N VAL A 169 2.21 5.33 -22.36
CA VAL A 169 1.00 5.75 -23.10
C VAL A 169 1.35 6.62 -24.31
N ASN A 170 2.47 7.35 -24.29
CA ASN A 170 2.94 8.16 -25.42
C ASN A 170 3.83 7.37 -26.41
N ALA A 171 4.41 6.24 -25.97
CA ALA A 171 5.30 5.40 -26.77
C ALA A 171 4.57 4.26 -27.53
N LEU A 172 3.31 3.98 -27.20
CA LEU A 172 2.40 3.05 -27.89
C LEU A 172 1.42 3.81 -28.78
#